data_AF-A0A1H6TZP3-F1
#
_entry.id   AF-A0A1H6TZP3-F1
#
_cell.length_a   1.000
_cell.length_b   1.000
_cell.length_c   1.000
_cell.angle_alpha   90.00
_cell.angle_beta   90.00
_cell.angle_gamma   90.00
#
_symmetry.space_group_name_H-M   'P 1'
#
loop_
_entity.id
_entity.type
_entity.pdbx_description
1 polymer ?
#
loop_
_entity_poly.entity_id
_entity_poly.type
_entity_poly.pdbx_seq_one_letter_code
_entity_poly.pdbx_strand_id
1 'polypeptide(L)'
;MNPSTNGWIKKYFTDKDKYQIFLSNDSEEISTQIRKIGFSYGIIDIAELPAIYQNFKYTQEELSKICYLQLLEKVFNIHAKSTNEEDFLKVLIGFYDVLIPHKNSIITSLFADKNPYSKLESVMSMRWKEHFFSQSKINDFVMNMILLFIDVLAFEAYINENIDPNVFNQHIVEHLKEITLSFKKNQNNPDSKDLQLINFLQSNKSLDTDPIKDRPSINFENNFIIDYIVCNSWDNEKKEIELPDFSTEPFVTVLYSEEKLEESISYFMTMVRKNNEDYHYYRSSNLFDNVIKNSSSYLELLLTRNKDRLIKELQKNTQLMKLLVDSTHRDLTKEEKKMVKKQTVEVIKTIPSLAIFILPGGTIILPILLRFIPSLLPSSFNENIDESN
;
A
#
# COMPACT_ATOMS: atom_id res chain seq x y z
N MET A 1 -13.07 -13.00 -0.24
CA MET A 1 -11.68 -13.23 -0.71
C MET A 1 -10.74 -12.65 0.33
N ASN A 2 -9.52 -13.16 0.52
CA ASN A 2 -8.60 -12.61 1.55
C ASN A 2 -7.27 -12.20 0.91
N PRO A 3 -7.05 -10.89 0.65
CA PRO A 3 -5.81 -10.37 0.05
C PRO A 3 -4.55 -10.54 0.90
N SER A 4 -4.68 -11.00 2.15
CA SER A 4 -3.57 -11.35 3.03
C SER A 4 -3.08 -12.80 2.87
N THR A 5 -3.68 -13.57 1.96
CA THR A 5 -3.37 -15.00 1.74
C THR A 5 -3.18 -15.32 0.27
N ASN A 6 -2.33 -16.29 -0.05
CA ASN A 6 -2.11 -16.71 -1.43
C ASN A 6 -3.37 -17.26 -2.10
N GLY A 7 -3.46 -17.10 -3.41
CA GLY A 7 -4.57 -17.55 -4.25
C GLY A 7 -5.76 -16.58 -4.29
N TRP A 8 -5.64 -15.39 -3.69
CA TRP A 8 -6.69 -14.39 -3.73
C TRP A 8 -6.85 -13.78 -5.12
N ILE A 9 -5.75 -13.55 -5.86
CA ILE A 9 -5.84 -13.00 -7.22
C ILE A 9 -6.52 -14.02 -8.14
N LYS A 10 -6.13 -15.30 -8.07
CA LYS A 10 -6.79 -16.36 -8.84
C LYS A 10 -8.28 -16.47 -8.49
N LYS A 11 -8.62 -16.35 -7.21
CA LYS A 11 -10.02 -16.36 -6.75
C LYS A 11 -10.79 -15.14 -7.28
N TYR A 12 -10.18 -13.96 -7.32
CA TYR A 12 -10.77 -12.76 -7.90
C TYR A 12 -11.21 -13.03 -9.34
N PHE A 13 -10.30 -13.51 -10.19
CA PHE A 13 -10.61 -13.79 -11.59
C PHE A 13 -11.64 -14.91 -11.78
N THR A 14 -11.62 -15.94 -10.92
CA THR A 14 -12.60 -17.05 -10.96
C THR A 14 -14.02 -16.59 -10.62
N ASP A 15 -14.17 -15.66 -9.67
CA ASP A 15 -15.45 -15.14 -9.18
C ASP A 15 -15.67 -13.67 -9.57
N LYS A 16 -15.12 -13.23 -10.71
CA LYS A 16 -14.97 -11.81 -11.08
C LYS A 16 -16.28 -11.02 -10.98
N ASP A 17 -17.37 -11.54 -11.54
CA ASP A 17 -18.69 -10.89 -11.55
C ASP A 17 -19.22 -10.53 -10.16
N LYS A 18 -18.79 -11.27 -9.12
CA LYS A 18 -19.21 -11.01 -7.73
C LYS A 18 -18.36 -9.94 -7.06
N TYR A 19 -17.10 -9.81 -7.45
CA TYR A 19 -16.09 -8.97 -6.80
C TYR A 19 -15.75 -7.71 -7.58
N GLN A 20 -16.25 -7.54 -8.81
CA GLN A 20 -15.92 -6.38 -9.63
C GLN A 20 -16.48 -5.08 -9.02
N ILE A 21 -15.59 -4.12 -8.81
CA ILE A 21 -15.85 -2.79 -8.27
C ILE A 21 -16.11 -1.83 -9.42
N PHE A 22 -15.20 -1.81 -10.41
CA PHE A 22 -15.29 -0.94 -11.57
C PHE A 22 -16.02 -1.64 -12.70
N LEU A 23 -17.27 -1.26 -12.99
CA LEU A 23 -18.06 -1.91 -14.04
C LEU A 23 -17.78 -1.34 -15.43
N SER A 24 -17.59 -0.01 -15.52
CA SER A 24 -17.37 0.69 -16.77
C SER A 24 -15.99 0.44 -17.37
N ASN A 25 -15.86 0.67 -18.68
CA ASN A 25 -14.58 0.82 -19.38
C ASN A 25 -14.38 2.26 -19.87
N ASP A 26 -15.25 3.19 -19.47
CA ASP A 26 -15.06 4.62 -19.70
C ASP A 26 -14.16 5.21 -18.60
N SER A 27 -13.11 5.91 -19.01
CA SER A 27 -12.12 6.46 -18.07
C SER A 27 -12.73 7.50 -17.13
N GLU A 28 -13.70 8.30 -17.58
CA GLU A 28 -14.34 9.33 -16.75
C GLU A 28 -15.23 8.68 -15.69
N GLU A 29 -16.06 7.71 -16.09
CA GLU A 29 -16.89 6.95 -15.13
C GLU A 29 -16.04 6.20 -14.09
N ILE A 30 -14.90 5.65 -14.51
CA ILE A 30 -13.95 5.02 -13.58
C ILE A 30 -13.36 6.06 -12.63
N SER A 31 -12.92 7.23 -13.13
CA SER A 31 -12.40 8.32 -12.29
C SER A 31 -13.41 8.77 -11.22
N THR A 32 -14.68 8.96 -11.60
CA THR A 32 -15.76 9.24 -10.64
C THR A 32 -15.92 8.12 -9.61
N GLN A 33 -15.84 6.86 -10.02
CA GLN A 33 -15.91 5.73 -9.07
C GLN A 33 -14.72 5.69 -8.12
N ILE A 34 -13.49 5.97 -8.59
CA ILE A 34 -12.29 6.05 -7.75
C ILE A 34 -12.49 7.08 -6.63
N ARG A 35 -13.01 8.28 -6.98
CA ARG A 35 -13.36 9.34 -6.02
C ARG A 35 -14.44 8.90 -5.03
N LYS A 36 -15.54 8.36 -5.56
CA LYS A 36 -16.69 7.91 -4.76
C LYS A 36 -16.31 6.88 -3.70
N ILE A 37 -15.47 5.92 -4.07
CA ILE A 37 -14.97 4.87 -3.17
C ILE A 37 -13.94 5.43 -2.17
N GLY A 38 -13.30 6.57 -2.49
CA GLY A 38 -12.30 7.22 -1.67
C GLY A 38 -10.86 6.73 -1.90
N PHE A 39 -10.63 6.01 -3.01
CA PHE A 39 -9.30 5.49 -3.34
C PHE A 39 -8.28 6.62 -3.58
N SER A 40 -8.65 7.67 -4.33
CA SER A 40 -7.79 8.84 -4.56
C SER A 40 -7.41 9.58 -3.27
N TYR A 41 -8.31 9.55 -2.28
CA TYR A 41 -8.14 10.30 -1.03
C TYR A 41 -7.45 9.48 0.05
N GLY A 42 -7.11 8.23 -0.22
CA GLY A 42 -6.39 7.38 0.72
C GLY A 42 -7.28 6.75 1.80
N ILE A 43 -8.61 6.76 1.68
CA ILE A 43 -9.51 6.07 2.63
C ILE A 43 -10.64 5.42 1.85
N ILE A 44 -10.69 4.08 1.83
CA ILE A 44 -11.71 3.33 1.10
C ILE A 44 -12.97 3.19 1.95
N ASP A 45 -14.09 3.69 1.47
CA ASP A 45 -15.41 3.45 2.05
C ASP A 45 -15.96 2.10 1.59
N ILE A 46 -15.97 1.13 2.49
CA ILE A 46 -16.51 -0.22 2.23
C ILE A 46 -18.02 -0.20 1.92
N ALA A 47 -18.76 0.84 2.32
CA ALA A 47 -20.18 0.96 1.99
C ALA A 47 -20.41 1.23 0.50
N GLU A 48 -19.42 1.78 -0.21
CA GLU A 48 -19.49 2.07 -1.64
C GLU A 48 -19.05 0.86 -2.50
N LEU A 49 -18.66 -0.26 -1.87
CA LEU A 49 -18.24 -1.49 -2.54
C LEU A 49 -19.40 -2.51 -2.65
N PRO A 50 -19.35 -3.46 -3.61
CA PRO A 50 -20.36 -4.51 -3.75
C PRO A 50 -20.67 -5.29 -2.46
N ALA A 51 -21.93 -5.75 -2.33
CA ALA A 51 -22.48 -6.44 -1.15
C ALA A 51 -21.64 -7.62 -0.58
N ILE A 52 -20.78 -8.20 -1.42
CA ILE A 52 -19.90 -9.31 -1.03
C ILE A 52 -18.77 -8.86 -0.08
N TYR A 53 -18.40 -7.57 -0.12
CA TYR A 53 -17.31 -7.02 0.68
C TYR A 53 -17.71 -6.80 2.15
N GLN A 54 -19.00 -6.70 2.46
CA GLN A 54 -19.49 -6.52 3.84
C GLN A 54 -19.49 -7.84 4.64
N ASN A 55 -19.37 -8.98 3.97
CA ASN A 55 -19.32 -10.32 4.61
C ASN A 55 -17.98 -10.63 5.29
N PHE A 56 -16.98 -9.76 5.13
CA PHE A 56 -15.66 -9.94 5.71
C PHE A 56 -15.15 -8.59 6.22
N LYS A 57 -14.52 -8.58 7.39
CA LYS A 57 -13.97 -7.35 7.97
C LYS A 57 -12.65 -7.02 7.27
N TYR A 58 -12.66 -6.37 6.11
CA TYR A 58 -11.42 -6.03 5.42
C TYR A 58 -10.64 -4.95 6.16
N THR A 59 -9.31 -5.01 6.05
CA THR A 59 -8.46 -3.85 6.39
C THR A 59 -8.42 -2.90 5.21
N GLN A 60 -8.06 -1.66 5.48
CA GLN A 60 -7.80 -0.68 4.45
C GLN A 60 -6.70 -1.16 3.47
N GLU A 61 -5.64 -1.85 3.94
CA GLU A 61 -4.62 -2.45 3.07
C GLU A 61 -5.22 -3.48 2.10
N GLU A 62 -6.09 -4.35 2.60
CA GLU A 62 -6.70 -5.39 1.78
C GLU A 62 -7.62 -4.79 0.73
N LEU A 63 -8.42 -3.78 1.10
CA LEU A 63 -9.26 -3.03 0.17
C LEU A 63 -8.40 -2.35 -0.90
N SER A 64 -7.28 -1.72 -0.53
CA SER A 64 -6.38 -1.06 -1.48
C SER A 64 -5.79 -2.03 -2.48
N LYS A 65 -5.35 -3.22 -2.05
CA LYS A 65 -4.84 -4.27 -2.98
C LYS A 65 -5.91 -4.70 -3.97
N ILE A 66 -7.15 -4.84 -3.52
CA ILE A 66 -8.28 -5.21 -4.37
C ILE A 66 -8.55 -4.12 -5.40
N CYS A 67 -8.74 -2.87 -4.97
CA CYS A 67 -8.99 -1.75 -5.88
C CYS A 67 -7.84 -1.57 -6.88
N TYR A 68 -6.60 -1.65 -6.39
CA TYR A 68 -5.40 -1.51 -7.21
C TYR A 68 -5.31 -2.56 -8.32
N LEU A 69 -5.52 -3.84 -8.02
CA LEU A 69 -5.55 -4.90 -9.04
C LEU A 69 -6.60 -4.63 -10.11
N GLN A 70 -7.80 -4.23 -9.69
CA GLN A 70 -8.90 -3.97 -10.62
C GLN A 70 -8.66 -2.72 -11.48
N LEU A 71 -8.01 -1.69 -10.94
CA LEU A 71 -7.62 -0.50 -11.70
C LEU A 71 -6.57 -0.83 -12.76
N LEU A 72 -5.54 -1.60 -12.41
CA LEU A 72 -4.57 -2.10 -13.38
C LEU A 72 -5.26 -2.92 -14.48
N GLU A 73 -6.19 -3.80 -14.12
CA GLU A 73 -6.97 -4.55 -15.09
C GLU A 73 -7.79 -3.61 -16.01
N LYS A 74 -8.40 -2.56 -15.46
CA LYS A 74 -9.17 -1.60 -16.26
C LYS A 74 -8.31 -0.80 -17.22
N VAL A 75 -7.16 -0.32 -16.77
CA VAL A 75 -6.17 0.34 -17.62
C VAL A 75 -5.77 -0.58 -18.78
N PHE A 76 -5.50 -1.86 -18.50
CA PHE A 76 -5.20 -2.83 -19.55
C PHE A 76 -6.37 -3.00 -20.52
N ASN A 77 -7.60 -3.19 -20.01
CA ASN A 77 -8.77 -3.40 -20.86
C ASN A 77 -9.03 -2.22 -21.80
N ILE A 78 -8.81 -0.99 -21.34
CA ILE A 78 -9.00 0.25 -22.10
C ILE A 78 -7.95 0.37 -23.21
N HIS A 79 -6.67 0.25 -22.84
CA HIS A 79 -5.57 0.60 -23.75
C HIS A 79 -5.09 -0.57 -24.61
N ALA A 80 -5.09 -1.79 -24.08
CA ALA A 80 -4.77 -3.00 -24.84
C ALA A 80 -5.97 -3.52 -25.65
N LYS A 81 -7.18 -2.97 -25.45
CA LYS A 81 -8.44 -3.39 -26.09
C LYS A 81 -8.69 -4.90 -26.00
N SER A 82 -8.29 -5.49 -24.88
CA SER A 82 -8.38 -6.92 -24.60
C SER A 82 -8.88 -7.13 -23.18
N THR A 83 -9.75 -8.12 -22.98
CA THR A 83 -10.20 -8.57 -21.65
C THR A 83 -9.63 -9.95 -21.30
N ASN A 84 -8.60 -10.39 -22.04
CA ASN A 84 -7.98 -11.68 -21.81
C ASN A 84 -7.11 -11.65 -20.55
N GLU A 85 -7.44 -12.52 -19.58
CA GLU A 85 -6.75 -12.61 -18.30
C GLU A 85 -5.27 -13.01 -18.44
N GLU A 86 -4.95 -13.97 -19.29
CA GLU A 86 -3.57 -14.44 -19.47
C GLU A 86 -2.67 -13.34 -20.05
N ASP A 87 -3.20 -12.58 -21.02
CA ASP A 87 -2.52 -11.43 -21.61
C ASP A 87 -2.32 -10.32 -20.57
N PHE A 88 -3.35 -10.00 -19.78
CA PHE A 88 -3.25 -9.03 -18.69
C PHE A 88 -2.13 -9.41 -17.71
N LEU A 89 -2.15 -10.65 -17.21
CA LEU A 89 -1.16 -11.14 -16.26
C LEU A 89 0.26 -11.06 -16.84
N LYS A 90 0.42 -11.41 -18.12
CA LYS A 90 1.72 -11.36 -18.81
C LYS A 90 2.23 -9.93 -18.94
N VAL A 91 1.39 -8.99 -19.38
CA VAL A 91 1.77 -7.58 -19.55
C VAL A 91 2.06 -6.92 -18.21
N LEU A 92 1.24 -7.18 -17.18
CA LEU A 92 1.47 -6.63 -15.85
C LEU A 92 2.74 -7.16 -15.20
N ILE A 93 3.07 -8.45 -15.39
CA ILE A 93 4.36 -8.98 -14.92
C ILE A 93 5.53 -8.31 -15.64
N GLY A 94 5.43 -8.11 -16.96
CA GLY A 94 6.45 -7.41 -17.74
C GLY A 94 6.68 -5.97 -17.28
N PHE A 95 5.60 -5.25 -16.96
CA PHE A 95 5.67 -3.92 -16.36
C PHE A 95 6.46 -3.93 -15.05
N TYR A 96 6.15 -4.85 -14.13
CA TYR A 96 6.84 -4.93 -12.85
C TYR A 96 8.30 -5.40 -12.96
N ASP A 97 8.64 -6.23 -13.93
CA ASP A 97 10.03 -6.62 -14.21
C ASP A 97 10.89 -5.40 -14.64
N VAL A 98 10.28 -4.38 -15.26
CA VAL A 98 10.96 -3.11 -15.60
C VAL A 98 10.98 -2.15 -14.42
N LEU A 99 9.85 -2.01 -13.71
CA LEU A 99 9.69 -1.07 -12.61
C LEU A 99 10.54 -1.45 -11.38
N ILE A 100 10.69 -2.74 -11.10
CA ILE A 100 11.35 -3.21 -9.87
C ILE A 100 12.80 -3.61 -10.17
N PRO A 101 13.80 -2.96 -9.56
CA PRO A 101 15.20 -3.28 -9.83
C PRO A 101 15.60 -4.65 -9.27
N HIS A 102 16.00 -5.58 -10.13
CA HIS A 102 16.47 -6.93 -9.76
C HIS A 102 17.85 -6.99 -9.08
N LYS A 103 18.37 -5.88 -8.55
CA LYS A 103 19.73 -5.80 -7.97
C LYS A 103 19.88 -6.56 -6.65
N ASN A 104 18.78 -6.85 -5.95
CA ASN A 104 18.77 -7.56 -4.67
C ASN A 104 18.27 -8.99 -4.83
N SER A 105 19.03 -9.99 -4.35
CA SER A 105 18.70 -11.42 -4.43
C SER A 105 17.32 -11.78 -3.86
N ILE A 106 16.86 -11.03 -2.86
CA ILE A 106 15.52 -11.20 -2.24
C ILE A 106 14.41 -10.77 -3.21
N ILE A 107 14.58 -9.63 -3.89
CA ILE A 107 13.63 -9.16 -4.90
C ILE A 107 13.59 -10.18 -6.04
N THR A 108 14.75 -10.62 -6.53
CA THR A 108 14.84 -11.67 -7.56
C THR A 108 14.10 -12.94 -7.18
N SER A 109 14.12 -13.32 -5.89
CA SER A 109 13.41 -14.52 -5.41
C SER A 109 11.88 -14.39 -5.43
N LEU A 110 11.33 -13.17 -5.31
CA LEU A 110 9.88 -12.92 -5.45
C LEU A 110 9.40 -13.13 -6.88
N PHE A 111 10.29 -12.91 -7.86
CA PHE A 111 10.01 -13.13 -9.27
C PHE A 111 10.32 -14.55 -9.76
N ALA A 112 10.76 -15.45 -8.87
CA ALA A 112 11.12 -16.82 -9.22
C ALA A 112 9.92 -17.79 -9.26
N ASP A 113 8.74 -17.38 -8.76
CA ASP A 113 7.54 -18.20 -8.82
C ASP A 113 7.07 -18.35 -10.27
N LYS A 114 6.78 -19.60 -10.68
CA LYS A 114 6.27 -19.93 -12.01
C LYS A 114 4.78 -19.61 -12.14
N ASN A 115 4.06 -19.52 -11.02
CA ASN A 115 2.64 -19.19 -11.02
C ASN A 115 2.46 -17.66 -11.11
N PRO A 116 1.86 -17.13 -12.19
CA PRO A 116 1.70 -15.68 -12.39
C PRO A 116 0.87 -15.02 -11.29
N TYR A 117 -0.15 -15.71 -10.76
CA TYR A 117 -0.96 -15.19 -9.65
C TYR A 117 -0.13 -15.00 -8.39
N SER A 118 0.63 -16.02 -7.99
CA SER A 118 1.45 -15.98 -6.76
C SER A 118 2.60 -14.99 -6.87
N LYS A 119 3.16 -14.82 -8.09
CA LYS A 119 4.12 -13.76 -8.40
C LYS A 119 3.52 -12.38 -8.16
N LEU A 120 2.36 -12.08 -8.76
CA LEU A 120 1.69 -10.78 -8.58
C LEU A 120 1.25 -10.53 -7.13
N GLU A 121 0.77 -11.55 -6.42
CA GLU A 121 0.43 -11.45 -4.99
C GLU A 121 1.63 -11.00 -4.14
N SER A 122 2.80 -11.53 -4.47
CA SER A 122 4.06 -11.20 -3.82
C SER A 122 4.51 -9.79 -4.18
N VAL A 123 4.44 -9.41 -5.46
CA VAL A 123 4.78 -8.07 -5.95
C VAL A 123 3.87 -7.02 -5.33
N MET A 124 2.54 -7.18 -5.37
CA MET A 124 1.60 -6.21 -4.78
C MET A 124 1.77 -6.07 -3.27
N SER A 125 2.03 -7.18 -2.59
CA SER A 125 2.31 -7.13 -1.15
C SER A 125 3.66 -6.48 -0.85
N MET A 126 4.65 -6.61 -1.75
CA MET A 126 5.89 -5.85 -1.69
C MET A 126 5.62 -4.38 -1.95
N ARG A 127 4.94 -3.98 -3.02
CA ARG A 127 4.67 -2.55 -3.35
C ARG A 127 3.97 -1.84 -2.21
N TRP A 128 2.94 -2.44 -1.62
CA TRP A 128 2.29 -1.90 -0.43
C TRP A 128 3.25 -1.67 0.75
N LYS A 129 4.25 -2.55 0.92
CA LYS A 129 5.21 -2.50 2.04
C LYS A 129 6.60 -1.93 1.68
N GLU A 130 6.96 -1.71 0.43
CA GLU A 130 8.25 -1.11 0.06
C GLU A 130 8.25 0.36 0.48
N HIS A 131 7.08 0.98 0.47
CA HIS A 131 6.79 2.26 1.12
C HIS A 131 6.84 2.23 2.66
N PHE A 132 6.96 1.03 3.24
CA PHE A 132 7.25 0.82 4.67
C PHE A 132 8.77 0.77 4.94
N PHE A 133 9.61 0.54 3.91
CA PHE A 133 11.03 0.22 4.08
C PHE A 133 12.02 1.08 3.26
N SER A 134 11.58 1.91 2.30
CA SER A 134 12.45 2.89 1.64
C SER A 134 12.61 4.17 2.48
N GLN A 135 13.48 4.12 3.49
CA GLN A 135 14.09 5.28 4.17
C GLN A 135 13.19 6.38 4.81
N SER A 136 11.87 6.23 4.90
CA SER A 136 11.01 7.09 5.74
C SER A 136 9.98 6.19 6.45
N LYS A 137 10.11 5.85 7.72
CA LYS A 137 9.73 6.66 8.89
C LYS A 137 8.40 7.47 8.80
N ILE A 138 7.64 7.51 7.70
CA ILE A 138 6.33 8.20 7.63
C ILE A 138 5.30 7.20 7.13
N ASN A 139 4.72 6.41 8.05
CA ASN A 139 3.65 5.48 7.71
C ASN A 139 2.30 6.22 7.78
N ASP A 140 1.89 6.79 6.64
CA ASP A 140 0.52 7.25 6.43
C ASP A 140 -0.15 6.35 5.37
N PHE A 141 -1.32 5.81 5.71
CA PHE A 141 -2.07 4.92 4.83
C PHE A 141 -2.44 5.63 3.51
N VAL A 142 -2.66 6.94 3.59
CA VAL A 142 -2.92 7.84 2.46
C VAL A 142 -1.73 7.87 1.48
N MET A 143 -0.51 8.01 2.00
CA MET A 143 0.72 8.00 1.20
C MET A 143 0.89 6.71 0.40
N ASN A 144 0.63 5.55 1.03
CA ASN A 144 0.73 4.27 0.32
C ASN A 144 -0.27 4.17 -0.83
N MET A 145 -1.48 4.71 -0.68
CA MET A 145 -2.49 4.70 -1.75
C MET A 145 -2.11 5.62 -2.90
N ILE A 146 -1.56 6.80 -2.63
CA ILE A 146 -1.02 7.70 -3.65
C ILE A 146 0.04 6.98 -4.47
N LEU A 147 0.99 6.31 -3.81
CA LEU A 147 2.09 5.61 -4.49
C LEU A 147 1.57 4.41 -5.31
N LEU A 148 0.57 3.68 -4.81
CA LEU A 148 -0.11 2.68 -5.61
C LEU A 148 -0.81 3.29 -6.83
N PHE A 149 -1.43 4.46 -6.69
CA PHE A 149 -2.11 5.09 -7.83
C PHE A 149 -1.10 5.59 -8.87
N ILE A 150 0.06 6.10 -8.44
CA ILE A 150 1.19 6.41 -9.33
C ILE A 150 1.60 5.18 -10.15
N ASP A 151 1.65 3.99 -9.56
CA ASP A 151 1.92 2.76 -10.32
C ASP A 151 0.83 2.45 -11.37
N VAL A 152 -0.44 2.78 -11.11
CA VAL A 152 -1.52 2.64 -12.12
C VAL A 152 -1.29 3.59 -13.29
N LEU A 153 -0.92 4.84 -13.01
CA LEU A 153 -0.62 5.83 -14.04
C LEU A 153 0.63 5.45 -14.86
N ALA A 154 1.68 4.95 -14.21
CA ALA A 154 2.85 4.42 -14.88
C ALA A 154 2.51 3.20 -15.74
N PHE A 155 1.61 2.33 -15.28
CA PHE A 155 1.15 1.19 -16.07
C PHE A 155 0.36 1.63 -17.30
N GLU A 156 -0.45 2.69 -17.18
CA GLU A 156 -1.15 3.31 -18.29
C GLU A 156 -0.17 3.86 -19.33
N ALA A 157 0.78 4.69 -18.90
CA ALA A 157 1.82 5.26 -19.77
C ALA A 157 2.70 4.17 -20.42
N TYR A 158 2.97 3.09 -19.69
CA TYR A 158 3.73 1.94 -20.21
C TYR A 158 3.00 1.24 -21.37
N ILE A 159 1.69 0.99 -21.24
CA ILE A 159 0.91 0.29 -22.28
C ILE A 159 0.55 1.21 -23.44
N ASN A 160 0.08 2.42 -23.13
CA ASN A 160 -0.48 3.33 -24.12
C ASN A 160 0.61 4.10 -24.89
N GLU A 161 1.71 4.45 -24.21
CA GLU A 161 2.71 5.38 -24.73
C GLU A 161 4.11 4.77 -24.84
N ASN A 162 4.30 3.52 -24.37
CA ASN A 162 5.60 2.85 -24.27
C ASN A 162 6.64 3.63 -23.45
N ILE A 163 6.18 4.37 -22.44
CA ILE A 163 7.06 5.11 -21.52
C ILE A 163 7.64 4.14 -20.49
N ASP A 164 8.93 4.28 -20.19
CA ASP A 164 9.57 3.50 -19.12
C ASP A 164 8.91 3.82 -17.76
N PRO A 165 8.45 2.82 -17.00
CA PRO A 165 7.77 3.04 -15.72
C PRO A 165 8.57 3.89 -14.72
N ASN A 166 9.90 3.78 -14.70
CA ASN A 166 10.75 4.54 -13.78
C ASN A 166 10.83 6.02 -14.19
N VAL A 167 10.88 6.28 -15.50
CA VAL A 167 10.84 7.63 -16.05
C VAL A 167 9.51 8.30 -15.72
N PHE A 168 8.40 7.59 -15.91
CA PHE A 168 7.08 8.12 -15.57
C PHE A 168 6.91 8.36 -14.07
N ASN A 169 7.30 7.40 -13.22
CA ASN A 169 7.23 7.56 -11.78
C ASN A 169 8.05 8.76 -11.30
N GLN A 170 9.25 8.96 -11.87
CA GLN A 170 10.07 10.12 -11.55
C GLN A 170 9.38 11.44 -11.92
N HIS A 171 8.80 11.53 -13.12
CA HIS A 171 8.07 12.70 -13.60
C HIS A 171 6.92 13.07 -12.65
N ILE A 172 6.03 12.11 -12.36
CA ILE A 172 4.89 12.36 -11.48
C ILE A 172 5.34 12.72 -10.07
N VAL A 173 6.34 12.02 -9.50
CA VAL A 173 6.83 12.33 -8.15
C VAL A 173 7.40 13.74 -8.06
N GLU A 174 8.12 14.21 -9.09
CA GLU A 174 8.66 15.58 -9.09
C GLU A 174 7.52 16.61 -9.21
N HIS A 175 6.51 16.36 -10.05
CA HIS A 175 5.34 17.24 -10.15
C HIS A 175 4.56 17.34 -8.82
N LEU A 176 4.28 16.20 -8.18
CA LEU A 176 3.62 16.17 -6.86
C LEU A 176 4.45 16.86 -5.78
N LYS A 177 5.78 16.75 -5.84
CA LYS A 177 6.71 17.45 -4.95
C LYS A 177 6.65 18.97 -5.15
N GLU A 178 6.60 19.46 -6.39
CA GLU A 178 6.44 20.89 -6.68
C GLU A 178 5.10 21.41 -6.13
N ILE A 179 4.00 20.69 -6.35
CA ILE A 179 2.68 21.02 -5.80
C ILE A 179 2.74 21.11 -4.27
N THR A 180 3.30 20.08 -3.63
CA THR A 180 3.40 20.00 -2.16
C THR A 180 4.26 21.14 -1.60
N LEU A 181 5.39 21.44 -2.25
CA LEU A 181 6.25 22.56 -1.88
C LEU A 181 5.54 23.91 -1.99
N SER A 182 4.75 24.11 -3.05
CA SER A 182 3.97 25.34 -3.26
C SER A 182 2.96 25.55 -2.13
N PHE A 183 2.17 24.53 -1.80
CA PHE A 183 1.24 24.57 -0.67
C PHE A 183 1.95 24.91 0.64
N LYS A 184 3.03 24.19 0.97
CA LYS A 184 3.74 24.37 2.24
C LYS A 184 4.40 25.73 2.39
N LYS A 185 4.84 26.36 1.30
CA LYS A 185 5.38 27.72 1.32
C LYS A 185 4.33 28.80 1.46
N ASN A 186 3.13 28.56 0.93
CA ASN A 186 2.03 29.51 0.95
C ASN A 186 1.17 29.42 2.22
N GLN A 187 1.43 28.45 3.10
CA GLN A 187 0.75 28.36 4.39
C GLN A 187 1.08 29.56 5.29
N ASN A 188 0.05 30.13 5.90
CA ASN A 188 0.19 31.19 6.90
C ASN A 188 0.71 30.57 8.20
N ASN A 189 1.96 30.90 8.57
CA ASN A 189 2.68 30.37 9.74
C ASN A 189 3.01 28.86 9.67
N PRO A 190 3.93 28.43 8.78
CA PRO A 190 4.34 27.03 8.71
C PRO A 190 4.94 26.57 10.05
N ASP A 191 4.55 25.39 10.51
CA ASP A 191 5.07 24.86 11.77
C ASP A 191 6.51 24.33 11.61
N SER A 192 7.15 23.95 12.72
CA SER A 192 8.52 23.42 12.70
C SER A 192 8.71 22.18 11.82
N LYS A 193 7.65 21.40 11.58
CA LYS A 193 7.66 20.16 10.80
C LYS A 193 7.41 20.43 9.32
N ASP A 194 6.57 21.41 9.00
CA ASP A 194 6.41 21.93 7.65
C ASP A 194 7.74 22.48 7.13
N LEU A 195 8.46 23.23 7.96
CA LEU A 195 9.82 23.71 7.62
C LEU A 195 10.81 22.55 7.41
N GLN A 196 10.73 21.48 8.20
CA GLN A 196 11.56 20.28 7.97
C GLN A 196 11.23 19.59 6.65
N LEU A 197 9.93 19.46 6.32
CA LEU A 197 9.48 18.87 5.06
C LEU A 197 9.92 19.71 3.86
N ILE A 198 9.75 21.03 3.92
CA ILE A 198 10.22 21.96 2.88
C ILE A 198 11.73 21.78 2.64
N ASN A 199 12.53 21.82 3.70
CA ASN A 199 13.99 21.65 3.60
C ASN A 199 14.36 20.27 3.04
N PHE A 200 13.64 19.21 3.42
CA PHE A 200 13.84 17.87 2.88
C PHE A 200 13.53 17.81 1.38
N LEU A 201 12.38 18.33 0.95
CA LEU A 201 11.98 18.32 -0.46
C LEU A 201 12.92 19.20 -1.30
N GLN A 202 13.37 20.36 -0.80
CA GLN A 202 14.31 21.23 -1.52
C GLN A 202 15.74 20.66 -1.61
N SER A 203 16.18 19.92 -0.58
CA SER A 203 17.53 19.33 -0.57
C SER A 203 17.65 18.10 -1.47
N ASN A 204 16.53 17.44 -1.78
CA ASN A 204 16.45 16.44 -2.84
C ASN A 204 16.45 17.16 -4.21
N LYS A 205 17.65 17.35 -4.78
CA LYS A 205 17.82 17.91 -6.12
C LYS A 205 16.97 17.13 -7.13
N SER A 206 16.19 17.84 -7.92
CA SER A 206 15.60 17.28 -9.13
C SER A 206 16.72 16.76 -10.02
N LEU A 207 16.46 15.65 -10.73
CA LEU A 207 17.37 15.19 -11.77
C LEU A 207 17.31 16.22 -12.92
N ASP A 208 18.48 16.61 -13.45
CA ASP A 208 18.64 17.74 -14.38
C ASP A 208 17.84 17.61 -15.70
N THR A 209 17.29 16.43 -16.00
CA THR A 209 16.48 16.20 -17.21
C THR A 209 15.26 15.32 -16.88
N ASP A 210 14.07 15.91 -16.99
CA ASP A 210 12.82 15.17 -17.11
C ASP A 210 12.48 15.02 -18.61
N PRO A 211 12.66 13.81 -19.19
CA PRO A 211 12.53 13.61 -20.63
C PRO A 211 11.08 13.67 -21.12
N ILE A 212 10.09 13.64 -20.22
CA ILE A 212 8.67 13.66 -20.56
C ILE A 212 7.95 14.88 -19.99
N LYS A 213 8.69 15.93 -19.59
CA LYS A 213 8.10 17.15 -19.01
C LYS A 213 7.01 17.80 -19.88
N ASP A 214 7.21 17.82 -21.20
CA ASP A 214 6.28 18.44 -22.15
C ASP A 214 5.18 17.47 -22.63
N ARG A 215 5.12 16.26 -22.07
CA ARG A 215 4.08 15.28 -22.39
C ARG A 215 2.72 15.79 -21.89
N PRO A 216 1.66 15.76 -22.71
CA PRO A 216 0.32 16.07 -22.23
C PRO A 216 -0.17 15.00 -21.27
N SER A 217 -0.66 15.42 -20.10
CA SER A 217 -1.29 14.53 -19.12
C SER A 217 -2.59 13.92 -19.67
N ILE A 218 -2.82 12.66 -19.31
CA ILE A 218 -4.00 11.87 -19.71
C ILE A 218 -5.10 11.90 -18.65
N ASN A 219 -6.27 11.32 -18.94
CA ASN A 219 -7.47 11.53 -18.12
C ASN A 219 -7.33 11.06 -16.66
N PHE A 220 -6.81 9.86 -16.41
CA PHE A 220 -6.59 9.38 -15.03
C PHE A 220 -5.57 10.24 -14.29
N GLU A 221 -4.51 10.68 -14.98
CA GLU A 221 -3.47 11.54 -14.42
C GLU A 221 -4.00 12.91 -14.01
N ASN A 222 -4.78 13.57 -14.88
CA ASN A 222 -5.40 14.86 -14.55
C ASN A 222 -6.34 14.75 -13.36
N ASN A 223 -7.21 13.73 -13.35
CA ASN A 223 -8.14 13.49 -12.24
C ASN A 223 -7.38 13.21 -10.93
N PHE A 224 -6.30 12.44 -10.99
CA PHE A 224 -5.44 12.17 -9.83
C PHE A 224 -4.75 13.43 -9.31
N ILE A 225 -4.20 14.27 -10.19
CA ILE A 225 -3.55 15.54 -9.78
C ILE A 225 -4.56 16.49 -9.14
N ILE A 226 -5.78 16.60 -9.69
CA ILE A 226 -6.87 17.38 -9.08
C ILE A 226 -7.19 16.86 -7.68
N ASP A 227 -7.36 15.54 -7.53
CA ASP A 227 -7.66 14.92 -6.24
C ASP A 227 -6.53 15.16 -5.23
N TYR A 228 -5.28 15.05 -5.69
CA TYR A 228 -4.09 15.34 -4.89
C TYR A 228 -4.08 16.79 -4.40
N ILE A 229 -4.40 17.75 -5.27
CA ILE A 229 -4.50 19.18 -4.92
C ILE A 229 -5.59 19.39 -3.87
N VAL A 230 -6.79 18.83 -4.07
CA VAL A 230 -7.91 18.93 -3.13
C VAL A 230 -7.53 18.37 -1.75
N CYS A 231 -6.85 17.22 -1.69
CA CYS A 231 -6.37 16.66 -0.43
C CYS A 231 -5.34 17.54 0.27
N ASN A 232 -4.43 18.18 -0.47
CA ASN A 232 -3.43 19.09 0.09
C ASN A 232 -4.03 20.42 0.55
N SER A 233 -5.18 20.82 0.00
CA SER A 233 -5.91 22.02 0.37
C SER A 233 -6.69 21.92 1.68
N TRP A 234 -6.79 20.74 2.29
CA TRP A 234 -7.54 20.57 3.53
C TRP A 234 -6.81 21.13 4.77
N ASP A 235 -7.44 22.10 5.44
CA ASP A 235 -7.01 22.62 6.73
C ASP A 235 -7.69 21.85 7.87
N ASN A 236 -6.90 21.08 8.64
CA ASN A 236 -7.40 20.28 9.75
C ASN A 236 -7.85 21.09 10.96
N GLU A 237 -7.38 22.32 11.13
CA GLU A 237 -7.76 23.20 12.24
C GLU A 237 -9.06 23.94 11.91
N LYS A 238 -9.14 24.51 10.70
CA LYS A 238 -10.31 25.25 10.23
C LYS A 238 -11.45 24.36 9.74
N LYS A 239 -11.15 23.11 9.38
CA LYS A 239 -12.09 22.15 8.75
C LYS A 239 -12.64 22.67 7.43
N GLU A 240 -11.78 23.34 6.66
CA GLU A 240 -12.12 23.98 5.38
C GLU A 240 -11.08 23.64 4.31
N ILE A 241 -11.47 23.81 3.04
CA ILE A 241 -10.57 23.64 1.89
C ILE A 241 -10.04 25.02 1.47
N GLU A 242 -8.73 25.18 1.51
CA GLU A 242 -8.01 26.34 1.01
C GLU A 242 -7.36 25.99 -0.34
N LEU A 243 -8.08 26.25 -1.43
CA LEU A 243 -7.57 25.98 -2.78
C LEU A 243 -6.42 26.92 -3.15
N PRO A 244 -5.45 26.44 -3.94
CA PRO A 244 -4.39 27.28 -4.46
C PRO A 244 -4.92 28.18 -5.59
N ASP A 245 -4.14 29.21 -5.92
CA ASP A 245 -4.38 29.98 -7.14
C ASP A 245 -3.86 29.19 -8.36
N PHE A 246 -4.80 28.63 -9.12
CA PHE A 246 -4.51 27.86 -10.34
C PHE A 246 -3.88 28.69 -11.47
N SER A 247 -3.82 30.01 -11.35
CA SER A 247 -3.10 30.87 -12.30
C SER A 247 -1.58 30.96 -12.04
N THR A 248 -1.09 30.30 -10.99
CA THR A 248 0.32 30.34 -10.56
C THR A 248 1.01 28.98 -10.70
N GLU A 249 2.34 28.99 -10.82
CA GLU A 249 3.13 27.77 -10.83
C GLU A 249 3.11 27.06 -9.45
N PRO A 250 3.06 25.71 -9.40
CA PRO A 250 3.03 24.75 -10.53
C PRO A 250 1.63 24.49 -11.12
N PHE A 251 0.58 25.08 -10.54
CA PHE A 251 -0.82 24.76 -10.81
C PHE A 251 -1.30 25.15 -12.21
N VAL A 252 -0.69 26.16 -12.83
CA VAL A 252 -1.02 26.63 -14.19
C VAL A 252 -0.84 25.53 -15.25
N THR A 253 -0.02 24.52 -14.97
CA THR A 253 0.21 23.38 -15.87
C THR A 253 -0.84 22.28 -15.74
N VAL A 254 -1.66 22.31 -14.70
CA VAL A 254 -2.67 21.29 -14.42
C VAL A 254 -3.87 21.50 -15.34
N LEU A 255 -4.17 20.50 -16.17
CA LEU A 255 -5.36 20.51 -17.01
C LEU A 255 -6.57 20.10 -16.17
N TYR A 256 -7.43 21.07 -15.82
CA TYR A 256 -8.68 20.83 -15.08
C TYR A 256 -9.87 21.57 -15.69
N SER A 257 -11.07 21.06 -15.43
CA SER A 257 -12.32 21.81 -15.59
C SER A 257 -12.88 22.17 -14.22
N GLU A 258 -13.64 23.27 -14.14
CA GLU A 258 -14.35 23.64 -12.91
C GLU A 258 -15.24 22.50 -12.41
N GLU A 259 -15.94 21.82 -13.33
CA GLU A 259 -16.79 20.66 -13.03
C GLU A 259 -16.02 19.54 -12.32
N LYS A 260 -14.82 19.16 -12.82
CA LYS A 260 -14.01 18.09 -12.20
C LYS A 260 -13.46 18.49 -10.84
N LEU A 261 -13.11 19.76 -10.67
CA LEU A 261 -12.65 20.29 -9.39
C LEU A 261 -13.78 20.28 -8.35
N GLU A 262 -14.97 20.76 -8.72
CA GLU A 262 -16.17 20.72 -7.87
C GLU A 262 -16.57 19.29 -7.51
N GLU A 263 -16.50 18.37 -8.47
CA GLU A 263 -16.76 16.94 -8.24
C GLU A 263 -15.78 16.37 -7.21
N SER A 264 -14.48 16.62 -7.39
CA SER A 264 -13.44 16.14 -6.46
C SER A 264 -13.63 16.72 -5.05
N ILE A 265 -13.92 18.02 -4.94
CA ILE A 265 -14.24 18.68 -3.66
C ILE A 265 -15.45 18.02 -2.99
N SER A 266 -16.51 17.76 -3.75
CA SER A 266 -17.75 17.17 -3.23
C SER A 266 -17.53 15.77 -2.65
N TYR A 267 -16.84 14.89 -3.38
CA TYR A 267 -16.54 13.55 -2.90
C TYR A 267 -15.54 13.55 -1.74
N PHE A 268 -14.50 14.39 -1.82
CA PHE A 268 -13.55 14.55 -0.73
C PHE A 268 -14.25 14.99 0.56
N MET A 269 -15.07 16.04 0.52
CA MET A 269 -15.81 16.54 1.70
C MET A 269 -16.79 15.49 2.24
N THR A 270 -17.41 14.70 1.37
CA THR A 270 -18.26 13.58 1.80
C THR A 270 -17.46 12.54 2.57
N MET A 271 -16.28 12.17 2.07
CA MET A 271 -15.38 11.22 2.73
C MET A 271 -14.85 11.77 4.06
N VAL A 272 -14.40 13.02 4.10
CA VAL A 272 -13.88 13.67 5.31
C VAL A 272 -14.94 13.72 6.41
N ARG A 273 -16.19 14.10 6.09
CA ARG A 273 -17.30 14.12 7.04
C ARG A 273 -17.64 12.74 7.60
N LYS A 274 -17.65 11.70 6.74
CA LYS A 274 -17.85 10.30 7.18
C LYS A 274 -16.76 9.83 8.15
N ASN A 275 -15.56 10.42 8.09
CA ASN A 275 -14.42 10.12 8.95
C ASN A 275 -14.22 11.13 10.10
N ASN A 276 -15.30 11.76 10.58
CA ASN A 276 -15.28 12.72 11.69
C ASN A 276 -14.38 13.94 11.47
N GLU A 277 -14.20 14.34 10.21
CA GLU A 277 -13.38 15.48 9.81
C GLU A 277 -11.91 15.38 10.26
N ASP A 278 -11.45 14.17 10.53
CA ASP A 278 -10.06 13.84 10.88
C ASP A 278 -9.36 13.29 9.64
N TYR A 279 -8.68 14.18 8.90
CA TYR A 279 -8.00 13.83 7.65
C TYR A 279 -6.59 14.41 7.61
N HIS A 280 -5.59 13.57 7.84
CA HIS A 280 -4.19 13.97 7.79
C HIS A 280 -3.52 13.40 6.55
N TYR A 281 -3.23 14.26 5.58
CA TYR A 281 -2.56 13.87 4.35
C TYR A 281 -1.06 13.58 4.56
N TYR A 282 -0.42 14.39 5.40
CA TYR A 282 0.96 14.20 5.85
C TYR A 282 0.99 14.27 7.37
N ARG A 283 0.76 13.14 8.05
CA ARG A 283 0.92 13.10 9.51
C ARG A 283 2.40 13.24 9.89
N SER A 284 2.85 14.46 10.13
CA SER A 284 4.19 14.78 10.64
C SER A 284 4.35 14.50 12.15
N SER A 285 3.68 13.49 12.72
CA SER A 285 3.88 13.09 14.13
C SER A 285 4.88 11.94 14.23
N ASN A 286 5.65 11.93 15.32
CA ASN A 286 6.84 11.10 15.56
C ASN A 286 6.81 9.74 14.86
N LEU A 287 7.68 9.67 13.87
CA LEU A 287 8.01 8.59 12.95
C LEU A 287 8.12 7.19 13.60
N PHE A 288 8.44 7.13 14.89
CA PHE A 288 8.63 5.89 15.64
C PHE A 288 7.35 5.45 16.36
N ASP A 289 6.59 6.39 16.93
CA ASP A 289 5.39 6.10 17.73
C ASP A 289 4.22 5.68 16.84
N ASN A 290 4.05 6.35 15.68
CA ASN A 290 3.02 5.99 14.70
C ASN A 290 3.28 4.60 14.09
N VAL A 291 4.55 4.29 13.77
CA VAL A 291 4.93 2.98 13.26
C VAL A 291 4.70 1.90 14.32
N ILE A 292 5.11 2.09 15.58
CA ILE A 292 4.90 1.07 16.61
C ILE A 292 3.40 0.89 16.94
N LYS A 293 2.63 1.97 17.07
CA LYS A 293 1.21 1.91 17.47
C LYS A 293 0.32 1.35 16.36
N ASN A 294 0.48 1.81 15.12
CA ASN A 294 -0.32 1.34 13.98
C ASN A 294 0.11 -0.06 13.54
N SER A 295 1.41 -0.38 13.60
CA SER A 295 1.89 -1.72 13.23
C SER A 295 1.51 -2.77 14.24
N SER A 296 1.46 -2.48 15.55
CA SER A 296 1.11 -3.50 16.56
C SER A 296 -0.31 -4.04 16.35
N SER A 297 -1.32 -3.17 16.26
CA SER A 297 -2.71 -3.59 16.05
C SER A 297 -2.91 -4.30 14.70
N TYR A 298 -2.22 -3.82 13.66
CA TYR A 298 -2.26 -4.42 12.34
C TYR A 298 -1.56 -5.79 12.30
N LEU A 299 -0.42 -5.93 12.95
CA LEU A 299 0.31 -7.19 13.10
C LEU A 299 -0.48 -8.21 13.91
N GLU A 300 -1.10 -7.80 15.02
CA GLU A 300 -1.97 -8.68 15.82
C GLU A 300 -3.14 -9.22 14.99
N LEU A 301 -3.76 -8.37 14.17
CA LEU A 301 -4.81 -8.79 13.24
C LEU A 301 -4.28 -9.79 12.19
N LEU A 302 -3.14 -9.52 11.57
CA LEU A 302 -2.53 -10.42 10.59
C LEU A 302 -2.14 -11.77 11.20
N LEU A 303 -1.60 -11.78 12.42
CA LEU A 303 -1.25 -12.98 13.16
C LEU A 303 -2.47 -13.80 13.52
N THR A 304 -3.54 -13.15 13.98
CA THR A 304 -4.81 -13.80 14.31
C THR A 304 -5.44 -14.45 13.07
N ARG A 305 -5.42 -13.77 11.93
CA ARG A 305 -5.98 -14.30 10.66
C ARG A 305 -5.17 -15.46 10.09
N ASN A 306 -3.86 -15.42 10.24
CA ASN A 306 -2.98 -16.48 9.79
C ASN A 306 -2.70 -17.52 10.89
N LYS A 307 -3.41 -17.48 12.02
CA LYS A 307 -3.16 -18.32 13.20
C LYS A 307 -3.05 -19.80 12.85
N ASP A 308 -4.04 -20.35 12.14
CA ASP A 308 -4.06 -21.79 11.84
C ASP A 308 -2.89 -22.21 10.94
N ARG A 309 -2.52 -21.37 9.97
CA ARG A 309 -1.37 -21.61 9.10
C ARG A 309 -0.06 -21.48 9.89
N LEU A 310 0.04 -20.45 10.74
CA LEU A 310 1.19 -20.22 11.61
C LEU A 310 1.41 -21.38 12.57
N ILE A 311 0.35 -21.88 13.22
CA ILE A 311 0.42 -23.05 14.11
C ILE A 311 0.86 -24.28 13.33
N LYS A 312 0.29 -24.53 12.15
CA LYS A 312 0.70 -25.66 11.29
C LYS A 312 2.18 -25.59 10.90
N GLU A 313 2.69 -24.40 10.57
CA GLU A 313 4.11 -24.23 10.22
C GLU A 313 5.03 -24.33 11.45
N LEU A 314 4.62 -23.82 12.61
CA LEU A 314 5.34 -23.99 13.87
C LEU A 314 5.42 -25.46 14.29
N GLN A 315 4.33 -26.22 14.14
CA GLN A 315 4.27 -27.66 14.45
C GLN A 315 5.26 -28.50 13.63
N LYS A 316 5.63 -28.07 12.42
CA LYS A 316 6.66 -28.73 11.61
C LYS A 316 8.06 -28.60 12.21
N ASN A 317 8.26 -27.67 13.16
CA ASN A 317 9.52 -27.42 13.83
C ASN A 317 9.41 -27.72 15.33
N THR A 318 9.58 -29.00 15.67
CA THR A 318 9.49 -29.53 17.04
C THR A 318 10.48 -28.86 18.01
N GLN A 319 11.67 -28.48 17.53
CA GLN A 319 12.66 -27.78 18.33
C GLN A 319 12.24 -26.35 18.68
N LEU A 320 11.72 -25.61 17.69
CA LEU A 320 11.18 -24.27 17.92
C LEU A 320 10.00 -24.31 18.89
N MET A 321 9.10 -25.29 18.71
CA MET A 321 7.95 -25.51 19.59
C MET A 321 8.37 -25.73 21.03
N LYS A 322 9.35 -26.61 21.28
CA LYS A 322 9.88 -26.84 22.62
C LYS A 322 10.43 -25.56 23.24
N LEU A 323 11.23 -24.80 22.50
CA LEU A 323 11.82 -23.55 23.02
C LEU A 323 10.77 -22.46 23.28
N LEU A 324 9.70 -22.39 22.49
CA LEU A 324 8.60 -21.46 22.70
C LEU A 324 7.82 -21.78 23.98
N VAL A 325 7.59 -23.07 24.28
CA VAL A 325 6.95 -23.49 25.53
C VAL A 325 7.91 -23.32 26.71
N ASP A 326 9.18 -23.70 26.58
CA ASP A 326 10.19 -23.45 27.62
C ASP A 326 10.23 -21.96 28.01
N SER A 327 10.06 -21.05 27.04
CA SER A 327 10.05 -19.60 27.27
C SER A 327 8.86 -19.08 28.10
N THR A 328 7.79 -19.87 28.26
CA THR A 328 6.66 -19.51 29.15
C THR A 328 6.90 -19.93 30.59
N HIS A 329 7.84 -20.84 30.84
CA HIS A 329 8.12 -21.40 32.17
C HIS A 329 9.49 -20.99 32.73
N ARG A 330 10.48 -20.74 31.87
CA ARG A 330 11.83 -20.32 32.26
C ARG A 330 12.42 -19.31 31.28
N ASP A 331 13.43 -18.59 31.75
CA ASP A 331 14.25 -17.79 30.87
C ASP A 331 15.11 -18.67 29.95
N LEU A 332 15.08 -18.35 28.65
CA LEU A 332 15.94 -18.96 27.65
C LEU A 332 17.37 -18.38 27.73
N THR A 333 18.38 -19.22 27.46
CA THR A 333 19.78 -18.81 27.33
C THR A 333 19.98 -17.91 26.11
N LYS A 334 21.16 -17.28 25.99
CA LYS A 334 21.47 -16.41 24.84
C LYS A 334 21.42 -17.18 23.52
N GLU A 335 21.89 -18.42 23.54
CA GLU A 335 21.95 -19.35 22.42
C GLU A 335 20.54 -19.79 22.02
N GLU A 336 19.70 -20.14 22.99
CA GLU A 336 18.29 -20.50 22.79
C GLU A 336 17.49 -19.32 22.23
N LYS A 337 17.65 -18.12 22.80
CA LYS A 337 17.00 -16.90 22.30
C LYS A 337 17.40 -16.62 20.84
N LYS A 338 18.67 -16.83 20.48
CA LYS A 338 19.14 -16.67 19.09
C LYS A 338 18.55 -17.72 18.16
N MET A 339 18.39 -18.96 18.64
CA MET A 339 17.80 -20.06 17.89
C MET A 339 16.30 -19.83 17.63
N VAL A 340 15.54 -19.49 18.68
CA VAL A 340 14.12 -19.11 18.59
C VAL A 340 13.95 -17.97 17.59
N LYS A 341 14.75 -16.91 17.73
CA LYS A 341 14.73 -15.76 16.81
C LYS A 341 14.90 -16.20 15.35
N LYS A 342 15.89 -17.04 15.06
CA LYS A 342 16.20 -17.52 13.71
C LYS A 342 15.10 -18.43 13.15
N GLN A 343 14.63 -19.39 13.94
CA GLN A 343 13.64 -20.38 13.47
C GLN A 343 12.25 -19.77 13.32
N THR A 344 11.84 -18.86 14.20
CA THR A 344 10.60 -18.08 14.04
C THR A 344 10.63 -17.26 12.75
N VAL A 345 11.77 -16.66 12.42
CA VAL A 345 11.99 -15.96 11.15
C VAL A 345 11.77 -16.89 9.95
N GLU A 346 12.29 -18.12 9.98
CA GLU A 346 12.08 -19.08 8.90
C GLU A 346 10.61 -19.51 8.74
N VAL A 347 9.89 -19.72 9.85
CA VAL A 347 8.45 -20.03 9.82
C VAL A 347 7.64 -18.87 9.23
N ILE A 348 7.99 -17.63 9.58
CA ILE A 348 7.27 -16.45 9.08
C ILE A 348 7.49 -16.24 7.58
N LYS A 349 8.70 -16.56 7.05
CA LYS A 349 8.98 -16.47 5.61
C LYS A 349 8.05 -17.34 4.76
N THR A 350 7.45 -18.40 5.33
CA THR A 350 6.52 -19.28 4.59
C THR A 350 5.09 -18.74 4.52
N ILE A 351 4.80 -17.63 5.20
CA ILE A 351 3.49 -16.96 5.21
C ILE A 351 3.66 -15.60 4.54
N PRO A 352 3.28 -15.42 3.26
CA PRO A 352 3.65 -14.22 2.51
C PRO A 352 3.23 -12.90 3.14
N SER A 353 2.05 -12.82 3.77
CA SER A 353 1.63 -11.63 4.51
C SER A 353 2.53 -11.28 5.71
N LEU A 354 3.19 -12.26 6.32
CA LEU A 354 4.11 -12.06 7.44
C LEU A 354 5.59 -12.00 7.01
N ALA A 355 5.99 -12.75 5.98
CA ALA A 355 7.34 -12.85 5.41
C ALA A 355 7.95 -11.48 5.07
N ILE A 356 7.11 -10.57 4.59
CA ILE A 356 7.54 -9.24 4.16
C ILE A 356 8.01 -8.38 5.36
N PHE A 357 7.61 -8.70 6.60
CA PHE A 357 8.12 -8.02 7.80
C PHE A 357 9.55 -8.44 8.19
N ILE A 358 10.14 -9.40 7.49
CA ILE A 358 11.52 -9.88 7.71
C ILE A 358 12.52 -9.20 6.75
N LEU A 359 12.03 -8.42 5.79
CA LEU A 359 12.86 -7.63 4.86
C LEU A 359 13.77 -6.64 5.62
N PRO A 360 14.92 -6.23 5.04
CA PRO A 360 15.82 -5.25 5.65
C PRO A 360 15.05 -3.98 6.03
N GLY A 361 15.02 -3.65 7.33
CA GLY A 361 14.21 -2.55 7.90
C GLY A 361 13.10 -3.00 8.89
N GLY A 362 12.73 -4.29 8.94
CA GLY A 362 11.65 -4.84 9.78
C GLY A 362 12.02 -5.31 11.20
N THR A 363 13.15 -4.88 11.75
CA THR A 363 13.71 -5.41 13.01
C THR A 363 12.86 -5.15 14.27
N ILE A 364 11.88 -4.24 14.19
CA ILE A 364 11.00 -3.86 15.31
C ILE A 364 9.91 -4.93 15.59
N ILE A 365 9.65 -5.83 14.63
CA ILE A 365 8.45 -6.69 14.64
C ILE A 365 8.68 -8.02 15.36
N LEU A 366 9.91 -8.52 15.37
CA LEU A 366 10.24 -9.81 15.98
C LEU A 366 10.02 -9.86 17.51
N PRO A 367 10.31 -8.81 18.30
CA PRO A 367 9.94 -8.77 19.71
C PRO A 367 8.42 -8.86 19.95
N ILE A 368 7.60 -8.21 19.12
CA ILE A 368 6.13 -8.23 19.22
C ILE A 368 5.61 -9.64 18.88
N LEU A 369 6.15 -10.26 17.84
CA LEU A 369 5.83 -11.62 17.42
C LEU A 369 6.15 -12.65 18.49
N LEU A 370 7.35 -12.58 19.08
CA LEU A 370 7.74 -13.49 20.16
C LEU A 370 6.87 -13.33 21.41
N ARG A 371 6.28 -12.16 21.62
CA ARG A 371 5.28 -11.93 22.68
C ARG A 371 3.92 -12.55 22.35
N PHE A 372 3.53 -12.58 21.07
CA PHE A 372 2.19 -13.00 20.63
C PHE A 372 2.07 -14.48 20.27
N ILE A 373 3.15 -15.13 19.81
CA ILE A 373 3.11 -16.55 19.46
C ILE A 373 2.70 -17.44 20.64
N PRO A 374 3.21 -17.24 21.87
CA PRO A 374 2.82 -18.06 23.02
C PRO A 374 1.32 -18.00 23.32
N SER A 375 0.65 -16.86 23.15
CA SER A 375 -0.79 -16.72 23.39
C SER A 375 -1.66 -17.34 22.29
N LEU A 376 -1.07 -17.70 21.14
CA LEU A 376 -1.77 -18.37 20.04
C LEU A 376 -1.72 -19.91 20.14
N LEU A 377 -0.81 -20.46 20.95
CA LEU A 377 -0.64 -21.90 21.13
C LEU A 377 -1.81 -22.50 21.93
N PRO A 378 -2.42 -23.62 21.48
CA PRO A 378 -3.49 -24.28 22.23
C PRO A 378 -3.02 -24.76 23.60
N SER A 379 -3.87 -24.62 24.62
CA SER A 379 -3.61 -25.08 25.99
C SER A 379 -3.36 -26.59 26.10
N SER A 380 -3.89 -27.39 25.17
CA SER A 380 -3.65 -28.84 25.07
C SER A 380 -2.21 -29.22 24.73
N PHE A 381 -1.35 -28.25 24.39
CA PHE A 381 0.09 -28.51 24.24
C PHE A 381 0.84 -28.49 25.57
N ASN A 382 0.25 -27.95 26.64
CA ASN A 382 0.81 -28.06 27.99
C ASN A 382 0.67 -29.49 28.55
N GLU A 383 -0.24 -30.30 28.03
CA GLU A 383 -0.51 -31.64 28.57
C GLU A 383 0.54 -32.69 28.14
N ASN A 384 1.26 -32.47 27.03
CA ASN A 384 2.22 -33.45 26.48
C ASN A 384 3.65 -33.34 27.01
N ILE A 385 3.91 -32.49 28.01
CA ILE A 385 5.25 -32.33 28.61
C ILE A 385 5.36 -33.11 29.93
N ASP A 386 4.23 -33.42 30.57
CA ASP A 386 4.21 -34.10 31.87
C ASP A 386 4.41 -35.63 31.80
N GLU A 387 4.53 -36.23 30.59
CA GLU A 387 4.71 -37.68 30.43
C GLU A 387 6.17 -38.16 30.25
N SER A 388 7.17 -37.29 30.40
CA SER A 388 8.57 -37.72 30.41
C SER A 388 9.32 -37.22 31.65
N ASN A 389 9.08 -37.91 32.78
CA ASN A 389 9.99 -37.93 33.92
C ASN A 389 11.02 -39.06 33.76
#